data_AF-A0A653VBU3-F1
#
_entry.id   AF-A0A653VBU3-F1
#
_cell.length_a   1.000
_cell.length_b   1.000
_cell.length_c   1.000
_cell.angle_alpha   90.00
_cell.angle_beta   90.00
_cell.angle_gamma   90.00
#
_symmetry.space_group_name_H-M   'P 1'
#
loop_
_entity.id
_entity.type
_entity.pdbx_description
1 polymer ?
#
loop_
_entity_poly.entity_id
_entity_poly.type
_entity_poly.pdbx_seq_one_letter_code
_entity_poly.pdbx_strand_id
1 'polypeptide(L)' 'MLDLDMTPYAAFVWPAWGVSALVLAALTARAVIASRKWKRELAKLETNQTPSPEEAGPNRPQVARSAIGPKK' A
#
# COMPACT_ATOMS: atom_id res chain seq x y z
N MET A 1 -17.54 -27.11 -3.93
CA MET A 1 -16.65 -27.52 -5.03
C MET A 1 -16.59 -26.35 -5.99
N LEU A 2 -15.40 -25.81 -6.28
CA LEU A 2 -15.23 -24.76 -7.28
C LEU A 2 -15.43 -25.41 -8.66
N ASP A 3 -16.65 -25.34 -9.18
CA ASP A 3 -16.98 -25.83 -10.52
C ASP A 3 -16.51 -24.79 -11.54
N LEU A 4 -15.22 -24.86 -11.86
CA LEU A 4 -14.57 -24.04 -12.88
C LEU A 4 -14.57 -24.72 -14.25
N ASP A 5 -15.32 -25.81 -14.40
CA ASP A 5 -15.33 -26.65 -15.58
C ASP A 5 -16.52 -26.30 -16.47
N MET A 6 -16.44 -25.15 -17.14
CA MET A 6 -17.45 -24.71 -18.12
C MET A 6 -17.34 -25.43 -19.46
N THR A 7 -17.16 -26.77 -19.45
CA THR A 7 -17.29 -27.64 -20.63
C THR A 7 -16.42 -27.15 -21.82
N PRO A 8 -16.49 -27.62 -23.09
CA PRO A 8 -15.52 -27.18 -24.12
C PRO A 8 -15.52 -25.67 -24.44
N TYR A 9 -16.53 -24.91 -23.99
CA TYR A 9 -16.60 -23.44 -24.17
C TYR A 9 -15.72 -22.65 -23.19
N ALA A 10 -15.28 -23.26 -22.08
CA ALA A 10 -14.38 -22.66 -21.11
C ALA A 10 -13.10 -22.13 -21.76
N ALA A 11 -12.56 -22.84 -22.75
CA ALA A 11 -11.35 -22.46 -23.48
C ALA A 11 -11.47 -21.12 -24.25
N PHE A 12 -12.69 -20.67 -24.56
CA PHE A 12 -12.93 -19.39 -25.23
C PHE A 12 -13.24 -18.26 -24.24
N VAL A 13 -13.92 -18.56 -23.13
CA VAL A 13 -14.34 -17.55 -22.14
C VAL A 13 -13.22 -17.21 -21.17
N TRP A 14 -12.44 -18.20 -20.74
CA TRP A 14 -11.36 -18.03 -19.78
C TRP A 14 -10.23 -17.10 -20.25
N PRO A 15 -9.80 -17.09 -21.52
CA PRO A 15 -8.78 -16.14 -21.97
C PRO A 15 -9.25 -14.69 -21.87
N ALA A 16 -10.52 -14.41 -22.21
CA ALA A 16 -11.07 -13.06 -22.14
C ALA A 16 -11.10 -12.54 -20.69
N TRP A 17 -11.63 -13.35 -19.76
CA TRP A 17 -11.65 -13.01 -18.34
C TRP A 17 -10.26 -13.08 -17.69
N GLY A 18 -9.40 -13.96 -18.19
CA GLY A 18 -8.03 -14.13 -17.73
C GLY A 18 -7.20 -12.88 -17.96
N VAL A 19 -7.37 -12.20 -19.10
CA VAL A 19 -6.71 -10.91 -19.35
C VAL A 19 -7.19 -9.85 -18.35
N SER A 20 -8.51 -9.74 -18.11
CA SER A 20 -9.03 -8.79 -17.12
C SER A 20 -8.51 -9.07 -15.71
N ALA A 21 -8.51 -10.34 -15.28
CA ALA A 21 -7.97 -10.76 -14.00
C ALA A 21 -6.46 -10.47 -13.90
N LEU A 22 -5.71 -10.68 -14.98
CA LEU A 22 -4.27 -10.39 -15.03
C LEU A 22 -3.99 -8.90 -14.90
N VAL A 23 -4.74 -8.05 -15.60
CA VAL A 23 -4.61 -6.59 -15.48
C VAL A 23 -4.94 -6.13 -14.06
N LEU A 24 -6.02 -6.65 -13.47
CA LEU A 24 -6.39 -6.33 -12.09
C LEU A 24 -5.30 -6.77 -11.11
N ALA A 25 -4.79 -7.99 -11.24
CA ALA A 25 -3.71 -8.50 -10.41
C ALA A 25 -2.43 -7.66 -10.54
N ALA A 26 -2.08 -7.21 -11.75
CA ALA A 26 -0.93 -6.34 -11.97
C ALA A 26 -1.10 -4.97 -11.29
N LEU A 27 -2.29 -4.37 -11.38
CA LEU A 27 -2.61 -3.12 -10.70
C LEU A 27 -2.56 -3.28 -9.17
N THR A 28 -3.15 -4.36 -8.65
CA THR A 28 -3.09 -4.69 -7.22
C THR A 28 -1.66 -4.89 -6.76
N ALA A 29 -0.84 -5.64 -7.50
CA ALA A 29 0.58 -5.84 -7.19
C ALA A 29 1.34 -4.51 -7.15
N ARG A 30 1.13 -3.63 -8.13
CA ARG A 30 1.75 -2.30 -8.16
C ARG A 30 1.37 -1.46 -6.95
N ALA A 31 0.09 -1.47 -6.57
CA ALA A 31 -0.41 -0.77 -5.39
C ALA A 31 0.21 -1.32 -4.09
N VAL A 32 0.30 -2.65 -3.95
CA VAL A 32 0.92 -3.30 -2.79
C VAL A 32 2.41 -2.97 -2.69
N ILE A 33 3.15 -2.97 -3.80
CA ILE A 33 4.58 -2.61 -3.81
C ILE A 33 4.78 -1.16 -3.36
N ALA A 34 3.99 -0.23 -3.89
CA ALA A 34 4.04 1.17 -3.47
C ALA A 34 3.73 1.32 -1.97
N SER A 35 2.69 0.64 -1.48
CA SER A 35 2.34 0.63 -0.06
C SER A 35 3.48 0.09 0.82
N ARG A 36 4.12 -1.01 0.42
CA ARG A 36 5.27 -1.59 1.15
C ARG A 36 6.48 -0.66 1.17
N LYS A 37 6.73 0.07 0.09
CA LYS A 37 7.83 1.04 0.02
C LYS A 37 7.64 2.16 1.05
N TRP A 38 6.43 2.68 1.19
CA TRP A 38 6.14 3.75 2.16
C TRP A 38 6.08 3.25 3.60
N LYS A 39 5.59 2.03 3.83
CA LYS A 39 5.65 1.38 5.15
C LYS A 39 7.08 1.18 5.65
N ARG A 40 8.05 0.92 4.76
CA ARG A 40 9.47 0.83 5.14
C ARG A 40 10.06 2.17 5.58
N GLU A 41 9.67 3.25 4.91
CA GLU A 41 10.11 4.60 5.32
C GLU A 41 9.43 5.02 6.64
N LEU A 42 8.16 4.67 6.85
CA LEU A 42 7.49 4.82 8.14
C LEU A 42 8.19 4.05 9.27
N ALA A 43 8.54 2.78 9.04
CA ALA A 43 9.25 1.97 10.04
C ALA A 43 10.63 2.56 10.41
N LYS A 44 11.34 3.20 9.47
CA LYS A 44 12.59 3.90 9.76
C LYS A 44 12.38 5.15 10.63
N LEU A 45 11.26 5.85 10.46
CA LEU A 45 10.92 7.01 11.28
C LEU A 45 10.47 6.60 12.67
N GLU A 46 9.66 5.54 12.80
CA GLU A 46 9.21 5.00 14.09
C GLU A 46 10.38 4.43 14.91
N THR A 47 11.35 3.77 14.26
CA THR A 47 12.55 3.27 14.98
C THR A 47 13.43 4.40 15.50
N ASN A 48 13.50 5.54 14.81
CA ASN A 48 14.22 6.74 15.28
C ASN A 48 13.41 7.54 16.30
N GLN A 49 12.07 7.43 16.26
CA GLN A 49 11.17 8.14 17.16
C GLN A 49 10.90 7.38 18.45
N THR A 50 11.33 6.13 18.62
CA THR A 50 11.29 5.45 19.93
C THR A 50 12.40 6.05 20.79
N PRO A 51 12.13 7.05 21.65
CA PRO A 51 13.18 7.70 22.39
C PRO A 51 13.38 6.89 23.66
N SER A 52 14.63 6.69 24.02
CA SER A 52 14.98 6.41 25.40
C SER A 52 14.21 7.39 26.32
N PRO A 53 13.57 6.95 27.42
CA PRO A 53 12.78 7.81 28.32
C PRO A 53 13.56 8.94 29.03
N GLU A 54 14.80 9.22 28.63
CA GLU A 54 15.75 9.98 29.44
C GLU A 54 15.98 11.43 28.97
N GLU A 55 15.47 11.84 27.80
CA GLU A 55 15.66 13.22 27.31
C GLU A 55 14.36 14.02 27.32
N ALA A 56 13.78 14.16 28.51
CA ALA A 56 12.83 15.22 28.83
C ALA A 56 13.55 16.57 28.96
N GLY A 57 14.06 17.09 27.84
CA GLY A 57 14.56 18.47 27.73
C GLY A 57 13.43 19.44 27.38
N PRO A 58 13.39 20.67 27.94
CA PRO A 58 12.30 21.65 27.78
C PRO A 58 12.24 22.34 26.40
N ASN A 59 12.87 21.76 25.37
CA ASN A 59 13.05 22.38 24.07
C ASN A 59 12.50 21.46 22.97
N ARG A 60 11.17 21.47 22.78
CA ARG A 60 10.45 20.65 21.81
C ARG A 60 10.20 21.47 20.54
N PRO A 61 10.94 21.26 19.42
CA PRO A 61 10.69 21.99 18.19
C PRO A 61 9.55 21.36 17.38
N GLN A 62 8.44 22.10 17.31
CA GLN A 62 7.48 22.22 16.20
C GLN A 62 7.27 21.00 15.27
N VAL A 63 6.50 20.00 15.73
CA VAL A 63 5.88 18.99 14.86
C VAL A 63 4.37 19.29 14.75
N ALA A 64 3.99 20.38 14.09
CA ALA A 64 2.60 20.63 13.68
C ALA A 64 2.45 21.84 12.72
N ARG A 65 3.31 21.97 11.69
CA ARG A 65 3.21 23.11 10.74
C ARG A 65 2.96 22.76 9.28
N SER A 66 2.57 21.52 8.96
CA SER A 66 2.34 21.09 7.57
C SER A 66 0.88 20.84 7.18
N ALA A 67 -0.09 21.18 8.03
CA ALA A 67 -1.52 20.99 7.71
C ALA A 67 -2.22 22.29 7.26
N ILE A 68 -1.55 23.14 6.47
CA ILE A 68 -2.19 24.26 5.77
C ILE A 68 -2.26 23.87 4.29
N GLY A 69 -3.37 23.25 3.90
CA GLY A 69 -3.68 23.01 2.49
C GLY A 69 -3.93 24.32 1.76
N PRO A 70 -3.53 24.44 0.48
CA PRO A 70 -3.71 25.66 -0.29
C PRO A 70 -5.20 25.94 -0.53
N LYS A 71 -5.65 27.16 -0.21
CA LYS A 71 -6.92 27.71 -0.72
C LYS A 71 -6.70 28.20 -2.15
N LYS A 72 -7.32 27.55 -3.14
CA LYS A 72 -7.85 28.18 -4.35
C LYS A 72 -9.11 27.45 -4.77
#